data_AF-A0A2T4UZ80-F1
#
_entry.id   AF-A0A2T4UZ80-F1
#
_cell.length_a   1.000
_cell.length_b   1.000
_cell.length_c   1.000
_cell.angle_alpha   90.00
_cell.angle_beta   90.00
_cell.angle_gamma   90.00
#
_symmetry.space_group_name_H-M   'P 1'
#
loop_
_entity.id
_entity.type
_entity.pdbx_description
1 polymer ?
#
loop_
_entity_poly.entity_id
_entity_poly.type
_entity_poly.pdbx_seq_one_letter_code
_entity_poly.pdbx_strand_id
1 'polypeptide(L)'
;MFVEPVRALFAEPEVADYAGTGTSEVVFTIHQGDGGSDIASNLVADGVIKSYAPFYELLVSTSPEPVFQPGAYSLKAEMSAKSALAALLDSESTRLANTFVIPEGTALASALPLIADGTGVPLEELQAAAADVGSYGLPAEATSLEGFLFPATYDIDPSTPAHDILQTLVTRMFQALDEAQVAPQDRYRVVVFASLVQREARIAEDFPKVARVFQNRLDQGWRLQSDATVAYGTGATDRVSTTDAERADVNNVYNTYQRDGLPPAPISNPGDVAIEAVLRPAEGTWMYFVTVNLETGETVYSTTDAEHNAAVDQWQAWMRANPEYQ
;
A
#
# COMPACT_ATOMS: atom_id res chain seq x y z
N MET A 1 16.06 8.92 61.59
CA MET A 1 16.00 7.70 60.77
C MET A 1 14.85 7.92 59.80
N PHE A 2 15.19 8.35 58.58
CA PHE A 2 14.27 8.70 57.51
C PHE A 2 13.98 7.44 56.68
N VAL A 3 12.74 7.28 56.23
CA VAL A 3 12.36 6.27 55.25
C VAL A 3 11.99 7.03 53.97
N GLU A 4 12.73 6.78 52.89
CA GLU A 4 12.50 7.32 51.55
C GLU A 4 11.16 6.81 50.97
N PRO A 5 10.40 7.64 50.24
CA PRO A 5 9.26 7.16 49.48
C PRO A 5 9.70 6.60 48.13
N VAL A 6 9.21 5.40 47.84
CA VAL A 6 9.29 4.67 46.57
C VAL A 6 8.77 5.55 45.43
N ARG A 7 9.68 6.09 44.62
CA ARG A 7 9.38 6.94 43.45
C ARG A 7 9.58 6.19 42.12
N ALA A 8 9.31 4.88 42.10
CA ALA A 8 9.70 3.99 41.00
C ALA A 8 8.55 3.17 40.39
N LEU A 9 7.31 3.69 40.36
CA LEU A 9 6.15 2.94 39.85
C LEU A 9 5.31 3.67 38.77
N PHE A 10 5.80 4.80 38.27
CA PHE A 10 5.25 5.45 37.07
C PHE A 10 6.42 6.01 36.24
N ALA A 11 7.22 5.12 35.64
CA ALA A 11 7.94 5.52 34.44
C ALA A 11 6.91 5.49 33.32
N GLU A 12 6.63 6.64 32.72
CA GLU A 12 5.94 6.68 31.43
C GLU A 12 6.71 5.76 30.47
N PRO A 13 6.04 4.95 29.63
CA PRO A 13 6.75 4.12 28.66
C PRO A 13 7.66 5.05 27.86
N GLU A 14 8.97 4.75 27.88
CA GLU A 14 9.97 5.54 27.18
C GLU A 14 9.56 5.62 25.70
N VAL A 15 9.17 6.81 25.24
CA VAL A 15 8.63 6.97 23.90
C VAL A 15 9.71 6.54 22.91
N ALA A 16 9.44 5.48 22.17
CA ALA A 16 10.47 4.81 21.40
C ALA A 16 10.88 5.65 20.19
N ASP A 17 12.04 6.29 20.25
CA ASP A 17 12.67 6.98 19.11
C ASP A 17 13.95 6.23 18.69
N TYR A 18 14.38 6.41 17.44
CA TYR A 18 15.73 6.04 17.04
C TYR A 18 16.73 7.07 17.53
N ALA A 19 18.00 6.68 17.59
CA ALA A 19 19.09 7.59 17.92
C ALA A 19 19.93 7.91 16.69
N GLY A 20 20.24 9.18 16.47
CA GLY A 20 21.15 9.63 15.41
C GLY A 20 20.45 10.08 14.13
N THR A 21 21.20 10.05 13.03
CA THR A 21 20.83 10.65 11.73
C THR A 21 20.44 9.61 10.67
N GLY A 22 20.14 8.38 11.08
CA GLY A 22 19.75 7.29 10.19
C GLY A 22 20.92 6.52 9.56
N THR A 23 20.57 5.41 8.89
CA THR A 23 21.50 4.37 8.43
C THR A 23 21.57 4.25 6.91
N SER A 24 20.47 3.85 6.25
CA SER A 24 20.36 3.66 4.80
C SER A 24 19.45 4.71 4.16
N GLU A 25 19.70 5.08 2.91
CA GLU A 25 18.88 6.04 2.18
C GLU A 25 17.46 5.49 1.93
N VAL A 26 16.45 6.35 2.09
CA VAL A 26 15.02 6.07 1.85
C VAL A 26 14.42 7.27 1.13
N VAL A 27 13.66 7.03 0.08
CA VAL A 27 12.89 8.08 -0.60
C VAL A 27 11.53 8.19 0.08
N PHE A 28 11.33 9.29 0.81
CA PHE A 28 10.09 9.61 1.51
C PHE A 28 9.27 10.62 0.70
N THR A 29 7.95 10.45 0.62
CA THR A 29 7.09 11.38 -0.14
C THR A 29 6.13 12.13 0.78
N ILE A 30 6.03 13.44 0.59
CA ILE A 30 4.97 14.28 1.16
C ILE A 30 3.99 14.62 0.06
N HIS A 31 2.71 14.28 0.23
CA HIS A 31 1.66 14.57 -0.75
C HIS A 31 1.07 15.96 -0.56
N GLN A 32 0.44 16.48 -1.62
CA GLN A 32 -0.32 17.72 -1.49
C GLN A 32 -1.49 17.53 -0.51
N GLY A 33 -1.53 18.36 0.54
CA GLY A 33 -2.58 18.32 1.55
C GLY A 33 -2.24 17.51 2.80
N ASP A 34 -1.11 16.79 2.80
CA ASP A 34 -0.61 16.09 3.99
C ASP A 34 -0.38 17.10 5.12
N GLY A 35 -1.01 16.83 6.26
CA GLY A 35 -0.76 17.54 7.50
C GLY A 35 0.39 16.92 8.29
N GLY A 36 0.77 17.57 9.39
CA GLY A 36 1.79 17.07 10.29
C GLY A 36 1.57 15.65 10.84
N SER A 37 0.29 15.28 11.04
CA SER A 37 -0.11 13.94 11.48
C SER A 37 0.11 12.89 10.40
N ASP A 38 -0.22 13.23 9.15
CA ASP A 38 -0.07 12.32 8.01
C ASP A 38 1.41 12.06 7.76
N ILE A 39 2.23 13.12 7.75
CA ILE A 39 3.68 13.03 7.61
C ILE A 39 4.29 12.15 8.71
N ALA A 40 3.89 12.35 9.98
CA ALA A 40 4.39 11.53 11.08
C ALA A 40 4.05 10.05 10.91
N SER A 41 2.84 9.74 10.45
CA SER A 41 2.38 8.37 10.22
C SER A 41 3.13 7.73 9.04
N ASN A 42 3.30 8.47 7.95
CA ASN A 42 4.01 8.01 6.76
C ASN A 42 5.50 7.78 7.06
N LEU A 43 6.15 8.63 7.85
CA LEU A 43 7.54 8.43 8.26
C LEU A 43 7.75 7.14 9.05
N VAL A 44 6.76 6.73 9.87
CA VAL A 44 6.79 5.45 10.57
C VAL A 44 6.58 4.31 9.58
N ALA A 45 5.61 4.43 8.69
CA ALA A 45 5.31 3.41 7.68
C ALA A 45 6.51 3.12 6.76
N ASP A 46 7.24 4.16 6.38
CA ASP A 46 8.45 4.06 5.54
C ASP A 46 9.72 3.70 6.34
N GLY A 47 9.60 3.46 7.66
CA GLY A 47 10.71 3.09 8.54
C GLY A 47 11.75 4.20 8.74
N VAL A 48 11.42 5.44 8.37
CA VAL A 48 12.28 6.61 8.57
C VAL A 48 12.40 6.94 10.05
N ILE A 49 11.28 6.92 10.79
CA ILE A 49 11.26 7.12 12.25
C ILE A 49 10.67 5.91 12.96
N LYS A 50 10.95 5.78 14.27
CA LYS A 50 10.53 4.61 15.04
C LYS A 50 9.07 4.64 15.47
N SER A 51 8.59 5.82 15.85
CA SER A 51 7.22 5.99 16.32
C SER A 51 6.70 7.40 16.04
N TYR A 52 5.38 7.50 15.98
CA TYR A 52 4.64 8.72 15.65
C TYR A 52 4.86 9.84 16.70
N ALA A 53 4.76 9.48 17.99
CA ALA A 53 4.63 10.45 19.08
C ALA A 53 5.83 11.43 19.21
N PRO A 54 7.11 11.00 19.22
CA PRO A 54 8.24 11.91 19.36
C PRO A 54 8.32 12.94 18.23
N PHE A 55 7.99 12.54 17.00
CA PHE A 55 8.00 13.44 15.86
C PHE A 55 6.83 14.43 15.93
N TYR A 56 5.62 13.95 16.23
CA TYR A 56 4.46 14.82 16.31
C TYR A 56 4.56 15.83 17.46
N GLU A 57 5.05 15.41 18.63
CA GLU A 57 5.34 16.32 19.76
C GLU A 57 6.37 17.39 19.40
N LEU A 58 7.44 17.00 18.69
CA LEU A 58 8.45 17.94 18.22
C LEU A 58 7.86 18.93 17.21
N LEU A 59 7.02 18.44 16.30
CA LEU A 59 6.36 19.25 15.29
C LEU A 59 5.51 20.35 15.92
N VAL A 60 4.59 19.98 16.85
CA VAL A 60 3.66 20.93 17.48
C VAL A 60 4.35 21.85 18.50
N SER A 61 5.53 21.50 18.99
CA SER A 61 6.32 22.34 19.90
C SER A 61 7.31 23.26 19.19
N THR A 62 7.50 23.11 17.88
CA THR A 62 8.41 23.95 17.09
C THR A 62 7.75 25.28 16.68
N SER A 63 8.47 26.39 16.84
CA SER A 63 8.00 27.74 16.49
C SER A 63 9.06 28.50 15.67
N PRO A 64 8.71 29.11 14.51
CA PRO A 64 7.38 29.07 13.87
C PRO A 64 6.99 27.64 13.45
N GLU A 65 5.68 27.44 13.23
CA GLU A 65 5.16 26.13 12.81
C GLU A 65 5.89 25.67 11.53
N PRO A 66 6.44 24.44 11.51
CA PRO A 66 7.12 23.91 10.35
C PRO A 66 6.20 23.87 9.12
N VAL A 67 6.69 24.36 7.98
CA VAL A 67 5.97 24.32 6.70
C VAL A 67 6.67 23.32 5.79
N PHE A 68 5.96 22.25 5.44
CA PHE A 68 6.47 21.21 4.54
C PHE A 68 6.08 21.51 3.09
N GLN A 69 6.99 21.20 2.18
CA GLN A 69 6.73 21.29 0.74
C GLN A 69 6.37 19.90 0.22
N PRO A 70 5.25 19.72 -0.51
CA PRO A 70 4.93 18.44 -1.15
C PRO A 70 6.02 18.01 -2.13
N GLY A 71 6.42 16.75 -2.15
CA GLY A 71 7.45 16.20 -3.03
C GLY A 71 8.18 14.99 -2.43
N ALA A 72 9.12 14.41 -3.19
CA ALA A 72 9.99 13.34 -2.73
C ALA A 72 11.24 13.89 -2.01
N TYR A 73 11.70 13.19 -0.99
CA TYR A 73 12.82 13.54 -0.13
C TYR A 73 13.76 12.35 0.02
N SER A 74 15.07 12.56 -0.19
CA SER A 74 16.10 11.61 0.22
C SER A 74 16.33 11.77 1.73
N LEU A 75 15.76 10.84 2.48
CA LEU A 75 15.93 10.69 3.93
C LEU A 75 16.75 9.42 4.22
N LYS A 76 16.83 9.06 5.49
CA LYS A 76 17.43 7.79 5.91
C LYS A 76 16.48 6.99 6.79
N ALA A 77 16.54 5.66 6.68
CA ALA A 77 15.91 4.78 7.64
C ALA A 77 16.51 4.99 9.03
N GLU A 78 15.73 4.73 10.07
CA GLU A 78 16.16 4.78 11.46
C GLU A 78 16.69 6.15 11.94
N MET A 79 16.13 7.24 11.41
CA MET A 79 16.37 8.60 11.88
C MET A 79 15.67 8.85 13.22
N SER A 80 16.34 9.58 14.13
CA SER A 80 15.64 10.19 15.26
C SER A 80 14.59 11.18 14.75
N ALA A 81 13.47 11.33 15.46
CA ALA A 81 12.40 12.28 15.12
C ALA A 81 12.95 13.70 14.87
N LYS A 82 13.91 14.13 15.69
CA LYS A 82 14.61 15.41 15.51
C LYS A 82 15.40 15.50 14.21
N SER A 83 16.12 14.45 13.86
CA SER A 83 16.90 14.44 12.61
C SER A 83 16.00 14.37 11.37
N ALA A 84 14.91 13.61 11.43
CA ALA A 84 13.92 13.55 10.36
C ALA A 84 13.25 14.91 10.13
N LEU A 85 12.81 15.59 11.20
CA LEU A 85 12.22 16.92 11.08
C LEU A 85 13.23 17.93 10.50
N ALA A 86 14.48 17.89 10.97
CA ALA A 86 15.52 18.78 10.45
C ALA A 86 15.80 18.53 8.95
N ALA A 87 15.82 17.27 8.52
CA ALA A 87 15.99 16.92 7.12
C ALA A 87 14.81 17.39 6.27
N LEU A 88 13.57 17.17 6.71
CA LEU A 88 12.38 17.65 5.99
C LEU A 88 12.30 19.18 5.84
N LEU A 89 12.84 19.92 6.82
CA LEU A 89 12.90 21.38 6.76
C LEU A 89 14.07 21.91 5.93
N ASP A 90 15.08 21.07 5.66
CA ASP A 90 16.19 21.37 4.75
C ASP A 90 15.85 20.92 3.32
N SER A 91 14.67 21.33 2.83
CA SER A 91 14.12 20.87 1.55
C SER A 91 15.03 21.18 0.37
N GLU A 92 15.86 22.21 0.43
CA GLU A 92 16.85 22.53 -0.61
C GLU A 92 17.91 21.42 -0.76
N SER A 93 18.25 20.73 0.32
CA SER A 93 19.30 19.70 0.33
C SER A 93 18.74 18.29 0.18
N THR A 94 17.52 18.04 0.67
CA THR A 94 16.95 16.69 0.76
C THR A 94 15.87 16.42 -0.27
N ARG A 95 15.18 17.45 -0.76
CA ARG A 95 14.09 17.22 -1.72
C ARG A 95 14.66 16.82 -3.07
N LEU A 96 14.15 15.72 -3.60
CA LEU A 96 14.47 15.21 -4.92
C LEU A 96 13.56 15.92 -5.94
N ALA A 97 14.16 16.74 -6.79
CA ALA A 97 13.42 17.38 -7.87
C ALA A 97 12.93 16.32 -8.87
N ASN A 98 11.72 16.52 -9.38
CA ASN A 98 11.13 15.70 -10.45
C ASN A 98 11.01 14.20 -10.13
N THR A 99 10.95 13.88 -8.85
CA THR A 99 10.86 12.50 -8.35
C THR A 99 9.49 12.25 -7.71
N PHE A 100 8.90 11.09 -8.01
CA PHE A 100 7.70 10.59 -7.32
C PHE A 100 7.82 9.11 -6.98
N VAL A 101 7.02 8.69 -6.01
CA VAL A 101 6.86 7.29 -5.61
C VAL A 101 5.45 6.84 -5.94
N ILE A 102 5.33 5.67 -6.57
CA ILE A 102 4.07 4.92 -6.66
C ILE A 102 4.19 3.74 -5.71
N PRO A 103 3.51 3.78 -4.53
CA PRO A 103 3.49 2.65 -3.63
C PRO A 103 2.81 1.43 -4.27
N GLU A 104 3.20 0.23 -3.87
CA GLU A 104 2.51 -0.98 -4.30
C GLU A 104 1.04 -0.97 -3.83
N GLY A 105 0.14 -1.51 -4.64
CA GLY A 105 -1.28 -1.55 -4.30
C GLY A 105 -2.01 -0.20 -4.48
N THR A 106 -1.33 0.80 -5.05
CA THR A 106 -1.94 2.08 -5.43
C THR A 106 -2.83 1.90 -6.66
N ALA A 107 -4.08 2.37 -6.59
CA ALA A 107 -5.00 2.39 -7.73
C ALA A 107 -4.65 3.54 -8.70
N LEU A 108 -5.02 3.41 -9.98
CA LEU A 108 -4.78 4.41 -11.03
C LEU A 108 -5.28 5.80 -10.62
N ALA A 109 -6.46 5.89 -10.01
CA ALA A 109 -7.05 7.15 -9.56
C ALA A 109 -6.17 7.89 -8.54
N SER A 110 -5.40 7.16 -7.73
CA SER A 110 -4.46 7.70 -6.76
C SER A 110 -3.07 7.89 -7.35
N ALA A 111 -2.66 7.07 -8.33
CA ALA A 111 -1.35 7.17 -8.97
C ALA A 111 -1.17 8.47 -9.78
N LEU A 112 -2.20 8.91 -10.51
CA LEU A 112 -2.08 10.11 -11.35
C LEU A 112 -1.80 11.40 -10.54
N PRO A 113 -2.46 11.65 -9.40
CA PRO A 113 -2.07 12.75 -8.49
C PRO A 113 -0.62 12.67 -8.01
N LEU A 114 -0.12 11.48 -7.66
CA LEU A 114 1.28 11.30 -7.23
C LEU A 114 2.28 11.68 -8.33
N ILE A 115 1.97 11.31 -9.58
CA ILE A 115 2.77 11.67 -10.75
C ILE A 115 2.72 13.20 -10.95
N ALA A 116 1.53 13.81 -10.86
CA ALA A 116 1.35 15.24 -11.02
C ALA A 116 2.18 16.02 -9.97
N ASP A 117 2.11 15.62 -8.71
CA ASP A 117 2.84 16.26 -7.61
C ASP A 117 4.36 16.17 -7.76
N GLY A 118 4.88 15.01 -8.22
CA GLY A 118 6.32 14.83 -8.37
C GLY A 118 6.90 15.47 -9.62
N THR A 119 6.14 15.54 -10.72
CA THR A 119 6.63 16.03 -12.02
C THR A 119 6.23 17.47 -12.33
N GLY A 120 5.19 17.99 -11.67
CA GLY A 120 4.59 19.29 -11.98
C GLY A 120 3.71 19.30 -13.24
N VAL A 121 3.56 18.15 -13.92
CA VAL A 121 2.64 18.01 -15.05
C VAL A 121 1.19 18.13 -14.54
N PRO A 122 0.33 18.94 -15.19
CA PRO A 122 -1.06 19.07 -14.76
C PRO A 122 -1.79 17.72 -14.73
N LEU A 123 -2.52 17.45 -13.65
CA LEU A 123 -3.28 16.21 -13.49
C LEU A 123 -4.24 15.94 -14.66
N GLU A 124 -4.84 16.99 -15.23
CA GLU A 124 -5.73 16.87 -16.39
C GLU A 124 -5.02 16.34 -17.65
N GLU A 125 -3.74 16.67 -17.85
CA GLU A 125 -2.95 16.14 -18.96
C GLU A 125 -2.64 14.66 -18.76
N LEU A 126 -2.31 14.27 -17.52
CA LEU A 126 -2.10 12.86 -17.15
C LEU A 126 -3.38 12.04 -17.28
N GLN A 127 -4.53 12.59 -16.88
CA GLN A 127 -5.84 11.94 -17.06
C GLN A 127 -6.20 11.78 -18.55
N ALA A 128 -5.96 12.81 -19.36
CA ALA A 128 -6.18 12.74 -20.81
C ALA A 128 -5.27 11.71 -21.48
N ALA A 129 -3.98 11.68 -21.10
CA ALA A 129 -3.04 10.69 -21.59
C ALA A 129 -3.42 9.27 -21.16
N ALA A 130 -3.86 9.06 -19.91
CA ALA A 130 -4.29 7.75 -19.40
C ALA A 130 -5.58 7.23 -20.09
N ALA A 131 -6.43 8.13 -20.59
CA ALA A 131 -7.65 7.78 -21.31
C ALA A 131 -7.38 7.19 -22.71
N ASP A 132 -6.22 7.46 -23.32
CA ASP A 132 -5.80 6.87 -24.59
C ASP A 132 -5.13 5.49 -24.38
N VAL A 133 -5.90 4.54 -23.83
CA VAL A 133 -5.43 3.20 -23.43
C VAL A 133 -4.73 2.47 -24.59
N GLY A 134 -5.22 2.64 -25.82
CA GLY A 134 -4.69 1.97 -27.01
C GLY A 134 -3.27 2.37 -27.39
N SER A 135 -2.77 3.50 -26.87
CA SER A 135 -1.43 4.01 -27.17
C SER A 135 -0.30 3.32 -26.41
N TYR A 136 -0.60 2.55 -25.36
CA TYR A 136 0.39 1.98 -24.44
C TYR A 136 0.78 0.52 -24.70
N GLY A 137 0.19 -0.12 -25.72
CA GLY A 137 0.48 -1.52 -26.05
C GLY A 137 0.03 -2.53 -25.00
N LEU A 138 -1.03 -2.21 -24.24
CA LEU A 138 -1.61 -3.11 -23.25
C LEU A 138 -2.26 -4.35 -23.88
N PRO A 139 -2.46 -5.44 -23.10
CA PRO A 139 -3.30 -6.56 -23.53
C PRO A 139 -4.67 -6.09 -24.01
N ALA A 140 -5.25 -6.79 -24.98
CA ALA A 140 -6.49 -6.36 -25.65
C ALA A 140 -7.71 -6.27 -24.71
N GLU A 141 -7.66 -7.00 -23.60
CA GLU A 141 -8.68 -7.02 -22.55
C GLU A 141 -8.62 -5.78 -21.64
N ALA A 142 -7.48 -5.06 -21.61
CA ALA A 142 -7.31 -3.91 -20.74
C ALA A 142 -8.12 -2.71 -21.24
N THR A 143 -8.95 -2.16 -20.35
CA THR A 143 -9.79 -0.98 -20.63
C THR A 143 -9.29 0.30 -19.96
N SER A 144 -8.18 0.22 -19.21
CA SER A 144 -7.52 1.33 -18.52
C SER A 144 -6.06 0.98 -18.25
N LEU A 145 -5.29 1.93 -17.71
CA LEU A 145 -3.93 1.68 -17.19
C LEU A 145 -3.91 1.04 -15.79
N GLU A 146 -5.06 0.72 -15.21
CA GLU A 146 -5.13 0.10 -13.88
C GLU A 146 -4.40 -1.25 -13.90
N GLY A 147 -3.50 -1.45 -12.93
CA GLY A 147 -2.63 -2.63 -12.87
C GLY A 147 -1.37 -2.54 -13.74
N PHE A 148 -1.22 -1.51 -14.59
CA PHE A 148 -0.09 -1.39 -15.51
C PHE A 148 0.86 -0.23 -15.21
N LEU A 149 0.60 0.58 -14.18
CA LEU A 149 1.55 1.60 -13.72
C LEU A 149 2.45 0.99 -12.64
N PHE A 150 3.61 0.46 -13.02
CA PHE A 150 4.44 -0.30 -12.09
C PHE A 150 4.83 0.51 -10.83
N PRO A 151 4.64 -0.05 -9.62
CA PRO A 151 5.04 0.62 -8.38
C PRO A 151 6.56 0.74 -8.26
N ALA A 152 7.08 1.96 -8.22
CA ALA A 152 8.50 2.24 -7.99
C ALA A 152 8.69 3.72 -7.63
N THR A 153 9.94 4.10 -7.39
CA THR A 153 10.39 5.49 -7.42
C THR A 153 10.83 5.84 -8.84
N TYR A 154 10.37 6.98 -9.35
CA TYR A 154 10.69 7.48 -10.69
C TYR A 154 11.29 8.87 -10.58
N ASP A 155 12.38 9.10 -11.31
CA ASP A 155 12.96 10.41 -11.58
C ASP A 155 12.74 10.70 -13.08
N ILE A 156 11.97 11.75 -13.36
CA ILE A 156 11.45 12.06 -14.69
C ILE A 156 11.84 13.50 -15.04
N ASP A 157 12.39 13.72 -16.23
CA ASP A 157 12.65 15.09 -16.69
C ASP A 157 11.33 15.90 -16.72
N PRO A 158 11.25 17.10 -16.12
CA PRO A 158 10.01 17.86 -16.03
C PRO A 158 9.48 18.35 -17.40
N SER A 159 10.27 18.24 -18.47
CA SER A 159 9.82 18.47 -19.85
C SER A 159 9.20 17.24 -20.51
N THR A 160 9.22 16.08 -19.85
CA THR A 160 8.65 14.82 -20.37
C THR A 160 7.13 14.96 -20.53
N PRO A 161 6.57 14.70 -21.73
CA PRO A 161 5.12 14.72 -21.92
C PRO A 161 4.38 13.67 -21.07
N ALA A 162 3.16 13.99 -20.63
CA ALA A 162 2.34 13.11 -19.81
C ALA A 162 2.25 11.65 -20.31
N HIS A 163 2.10 11.46 -21.63
CA HIS A 163 2.07 10.14 -22.26
C HIS A 163 3.38 9.35 -22.03
N ASP A 164 4.53 9.98 -22.26
CA ASP A 164 5.85 9.34 -22.13
C ASP A 164 6.15 8.97 -20.67
N ILE A 165 5.64 9.76 -19.71
CA ILE A 165 5.71 9.43 -18.28
C ILE A 165 4.95 8.15 -18.00
N LEU A 166 3.68 8.08 -18.40
CA LEU A 166 2.86 6.88 -18.19
C LEU A 166 3.41 5.67 -18.95
N GLN A 167 3.94 5.87 -20.15
CA GLN A 167 4.62 4.84 -20.94
C GLN A 167 5.85 4.30 -20.23
N THR A 168 6.59 5.12 -19.48
CA THR A 168 7.74 4.67 -18.68
C THR A 168 7.30 3.66 -17.62
N LEU A 169 6.21 3.96 -16.89
CA LEU A 169 5.65 3.07 -15.87
C LEU A 169 5.10 1.78 -16.47
N VAL A 170 4.40 1.87 -17.61
CA VAL A 170 3.89 0.70 -18.36
C VAL A 170 5.04 -0.19 -18.84
N THR A 171 6.10 0.43 -19.37
CA THR A 171 7.29 -0.30 -19.83
C THR A 171 7.95 -1.05 -18.68
N ARG A 172 8.06 -0.41 -17.50
CA ARG A 172 8.60 -1.06 -16.30
C ARG A 172 7.73 -2.22 -15.83
N MET A 173 6.40 -2.13 -15.94
CA MET A 173 5.49 -3.26 -15.65
C MET A 173 5.76 -4.43 -16.59
N PHE A 174 5.91 -4.17 -17.88
CA PHE A 174 6.24 -5.24 -18.83
C PHE A 174 7.61 -5.86 -18.57
N GLN A 175 8.60 -5.08 -18.14
CA GLN A 175 9.90 -5.62 -17.70
C GLN A 175 9.72 -6.57 -16.51
N ALA A 176 8.95 -6.19 -15.49
CA ALA A 176 8.66 -7.07 -14.34
C ALA A 176 7.99 -8.38 -14.77
N LEU A 177 7.00 -8.29 -15.66
CA LEU A 177 6.30 -9.46 -16.18
C LEU A 177 7.23 -10.36 -17.02
N ASP A 178 8.16 -9.78 -17.79
CA ASP A 178 9.15 -10.53 -18.55
C ASP A 178 10.20 -11.21 -17.66
N GLU A 179 10.68 -10.52 -16.62
CA GLU A 179 11.59 -11.07 -15.61
C GLU A 179 10.94 -12.23 -14.83
N ALA A 180 9.67 -12.10 -14.50
CA ALA A 180 8.86 -13.16 -13.89
C ALA A 180 8.45 -14.26 -14.89
N GLN A 181 8.83 -14.14 -16.17
CA GLN A 181 8.55 -15.10 -17.24
C GLN A 181 7.05 -15.31 -17.54
N VAL A 182 6.25 -14.25 -17.38
CA VAL A 182 4.82 -14.27 -17.72
C VAL A 182 4.66 -14.24 -19.24
N ALA A 183 4.03 -15.27 -19.80
CA ALA A 183 3.78 -15.33 -21.23
C ALA A 183 2.82 -14.19 -21.66
N PRO A 184 3.01 -13.58 -22.84
CA PRO A 184 2.23 -12.41 -23.27
C PRO A 184 0.72 -12.58 -23.16
N GLN A 185 0.19 -13.76 -23.52
CA GLN A 185 -1.24 -14.07 -23.45
C GLN A 185 -1.80 -14.16 -22.03
N ASP A 186 -0.95 -14.38 -21.02
CA ASP A 186 -1.35 -14.56 -19.62
C ASP A 186 -1.21 -13.26 -18.81
N ARG A 187 -0.52 -12.24 -19.35
CA ARG A 187 -0.19 -10.99 -18.66
C ARG A 187 -1.39 -10.31 -18.03
N TYR A 188 -2.49 -10.14 -18.77
CA TYR A 188 -3.69 -9.49 -18.23
C TYR A 188 -4.25 -10.23 -17.03
N ARG A 189 -4.44 -11.55 -17.17
CA ARG A 189 -4.94 -12.39 -16.09
C ARG A 189 -4.01 -12.39 -14.87
N VAL A 190 -2.70 -12.42 -15.08
CA VAL A 190 -1.70 -12.36 -14.00
C VAL A 190 -1.78 -11.02 -13.28
N VAL A 191 -1.83 -9.90 -14.00
CA VAL A 191 -1.94 -8.56 -13.40
C VAL A 191 -3.25 -8.41 -12.63
N VAL A 192 -4.39 -8.88 -13.16
CA VAL A 192 -5.66 -8.88 -12.43
C VAL A 192 -5.53 -9.64 -11.11
N PHE A 193 -4.96 -10.84 -11.15
CA PHE A 193 -4.82 -11.66 -9.94
C PHE A 193 -3.82 -11.07 -8.95
N ALA A 194 -2.67 -10.57 -9.44
CA ALA A 194 -1.65 -9.95 -8.60
C ALA A 194 -2.19 -8.66 -7.94
N SER A 195 -2.98 -7.85 -8.65
CA SER A 195 -3.60 -6.65 -8.08
C SER A 195 -4.56 -6.93 -6.93
N LEU A 196 -5.21 -8.10 -6.96
CA LEU A 196 -6.05 -8.59 -5.87
C LEU A 196 -5.19 -9.02 -4.68
N VAL A 197 -4.19 -9.87 -4.92
CA VAL A 197 -3.30 -10.38 -3.87
C VAL A 197 -2.56 -9.24 -3.17
N GLN A 198 -2.09 -8.24 -3.93
CA GLN A 198 -1.40 -7.07 -3.40
C GLN A 198 -2.24 -6.29 -2.36
N ARG A 199 -3.56 -6.27 -2.53
CA ARG A 199 -4.47 -5.55 -1.62
C ARG A 199 -4.80 -6.32 -0.34
N GLU A 200 -4.49 -7.61 -0.30
CA GLU A 200 -4.88 -8.52 0.79
C GLU A 200 -3.67 -8.92 1.65
N ALA A 201 -2.49 -9.06 1.05
CA ALA A 201 -1.28 -9.41 1.77
C ALA A 201 -0.58 -8.17 2.33
N ARG A 202 -0.24 -8.21 3.63
CA ARG A 202 0.47 -7.11 4.33
C ARG A 202 1.98 -7.31 4.37
N ILE A 203 2.42 -8.54 4.55
CA ILE A 203 3.83 -8.90 4.69
C ILE A 203 4.23 -9.88 3.59
N ALA A 204 5.49 -9.84 3.14
CA ALA A 204 5.98 -10.63 2.01
C ALA A 204 5.70 -12.14 2.15
N GLU A 205 5.75 -12.68 3.38
CA GLU A 205 5.50 -14.10 3.65
C GLU A 205 4.04 -14.55 3.42
N ASP A 206 3.10 -13.60 3.43
CA ASP A 206 1.67 -13.87 3.27
C ASP A 206 1.24 -13.90 1.81
N PHE A 207 1.91 -13.16 0.91
CA PHE A 207 1.56 -13.10 -0.52
C PHE A 207 1.36 -14.46 -1.18
N PRO A 208 2.30 -15.42 -1.11
CA PRO A 208 2.11 -16.72 -1.75
C PRO A 208 1.01 -17.58 -1.10
N LYS A 209 0.69 -17.36 0.19
CA LYS A 209 -0.41 -18.06 0.88
C LYS A 209 -1.77 -17.45 0.53
N VAL A 210 -1.87 -16.13 0.46
CA VAL A 210 -3.08 -15.42 -0.02
C VAL A 210 -3.38 -15.82 -1.46
N ALA A 211 -2.36 -15.80 -2.33
CA ALA A 211 -2.48 -16.29 -3.70
C ALA A 211 -2.97 -17.75 -3.75
N ARG A 212 -2.45 -18.62 -2.86
CA ARG A 212 -2.92 -20.00 -2.75
C ARG A 212 -4.40 -20.09 -2.36
N VAL A 213 -4.86 -19.34 -1.37
CA VAL A 213 -6.28 -19.36 -0.95
C VAL A 213 -7.19 -18.97 -2.10
N PHE A 214 -6.90 -17.87 -2.79
CA PHE A 214 -7.71 -17.45 -3.92
C PHE A 214 -7.65 -18.44 -5.08
N GLN A 215 -6.47 -19.01 -5.38
CA GLN A 215 -6.35 -20.03 -6.43
C GLN A 215 -7.17 -21.30 -6.08
N ASN A 216 -7.10 -21.78 -4.84
CA ASN A 216 -7.90 -22.92 -4.38
C ASN A 216 -9.40 -22.64 -4.47
N ARG A 217 -9.84 -21.41 -4.17
CA ARG A 217 -11.23 -20.97 -4.34
C ARG A 217 -11.64 -20.99 -5.82
N LEU A 218 -10.82 -20.44 -6.72
CA LEU A 218 -11.09 -20.46 -8.16
C LEU A 218 -11.22 -21.90 -8.69
N ASP A 219 -10.29 -22.78 -8.31
CA ASP A 219 -10.27 -24.18 -8.76
C ASP A 219 -11.48 -24.98 -8.28
N GLN A 220 -12.07 -24.59 -7.15
CA GLN A 220 -13.27 -25.22 -6.58
C GLN A 220 -14.57 -24.49 -6.92
N GLY A 221 -14.51 -23.42 -7.74
CA GLY A 221 -15.68 -22.63 -8.12
C GLY A 221 -16.28 -21.81 -6.97
N TRP A 222 -15.48 -21.47 -5.96
CA TRP A 222 -15.88 -20.59 -4.87
C TRP A 222 -15.72 -19.12 -5.28
N ARG A 223 -16.59 -18.29 -4.71
CA ARG A 223 -16.44 -16.83 -4.75
C ARG A 223 -15.19 -16.39 -3.97
N LEU A 224 -14.53 -15.34 -4.45
CA LEU A 224 -13.29 -14.86 -3.80
C LEU A 224 -13.57 -14.10 -2.51
N GLN A 225 -14.70 -13.40 -2.40
CA GLN A 225 -15.15 -12.71 -1.19
C GLN A 225 -14.07 -11.80 -0.59
N SER A 226 -13.53 -10.89 -1.42
CA SER A 226 -12.52 -9.92 -1.02
C SER A 226 -13.16 -8.53 -0.84
N ASP A 227 -13.00 -7.95 0.34
CA ASP A 227 -13.43 -6.58 0.65
C ASP A 227 -12.73 -5.55 -0.24
N ALA A 228 -11.46 -5.78 -0.61
CA ALA A 228 -10.71 -4.89 -1.50
C ALA A 228 -11.39 -4.73 -2.87
N THR A 229 -11.97 -5.81 -3.40
CA THR A 229 -12.70 -5.76 -4.69
C THR A 229 -14.00 -4.97 -4.58
N VAL A 230 -14.68 -5.06 -3.43
CA VAL A 230 -15.91 -4.32 -3.16
C VAL A 230 -15.59 -2.82 -3.02
N ALA A 231 -14.59 -2.49 -2.19
CA ALA A 231 -14.14 -1.12 -1.95
C ALA A 231 -13.66 -0.43 -3.24
N TYR A 232 -12.94 -1.15 -4.11
CA TYR A 232 -12.57 -0.62 -5.43
C TYR A 232 -13.80 -0.24 -6.24
N GLY A 233 -14.80 -1.13 -6.31
CA GLY A 233 -16.02 -0.88 -7.08
C GLY A 233 -16.93 0.24 -6.54
N THR A 234 -16.76 0.64 -5.27
CA THR A 234 -17.45 1.83 -4.71
C THR A 234 -16.66 3.13 -4.92
N GLY A 235 -15.44 3.04 -5.45
CA GLY A 235 -14.50 4.16 -5.58
C GLY A 235 -13.73 4.49 -4.29
N ALA A 236 -13.98 3.76 -3.20
CA ALA A 236 -13.30 3.93 -1.91
C ALA A 236 -11.99 3.12 -1.85
N THR A 237 -11.08 3.42 -2.77
CA THR A 237 -9.81 2.67 -2.98
C THR A 237 -8.83 2.79 -1.79
N ASP A 238 -9.06 3.72 -0.87
CA ASP A 238 -8.32 3.98 0.35
C ASP A 238 -8.83 3.17 1.57
N ARG A 239 -10.00 2.52 1.48
CA ARG A 239 -10.60 1.80 2.61
C ARG A 239 -10.21 0.32 2.63
N VAL A 240 -10.00 -0.17 3.85
CA VAL A 240 -9.72 -1.59 4.14
C VAL A 240 -10.98 -2.38 4.53
N SER A 241 -12.08 -1.70 4.87
CA SER A 241 -13.32 -2.31 5.34
C SER A 241 -14.49 -1.93 4.46
N THR A 242 -15.43 -2.85 4.26
CA THR A 242 -16.70 -2.58 3.60
C THR A 242 -17.90 -2.87 4.51
N THR A 243 -19.03 -2.24 4.20
CA THR A 243 -20.31 -2.46 4.88
C THR A 243 -21.03 -3.68 4.32
N ASP A 244 -21.95 -4.25 5.11
CA ASP A 244 -22.82 -5.35 4.63
C ASP A 244 -23.63 -4.96 3.39
N ALA A 245 -24.05 -3.70 3.29
CA ALA A 245 -24.79 -3.20 2.14
C ALA A 245 -23.93 -3.19 0.85
N GLU A 246 -22.67 -2.77 0.96
CA GLU A 246 -21.73 -2.79 -0.16
C GLU A 246 -21.41 -4.22 -0.60
N ARG A 247 -21.18 -5.14 0.35
CA ARG A 247 -21.00 -6.57 0.04
C ARG A 247 -22.23 -7.21 -0.57
N ALA A 248 -23.43 -6.74 -0.25
CA ALA A 248 -24.69 -7.22 -0.82
C ALA A 248 -25.02 -6.60 -2.20
N ASP A 249 -24.32 -5.56 -2.64
CA ASP A 249 -24.64 -4.89 -3.89
C ASP A 249 -24.23 -5.72 -5.12
N VAL A 250 -25.22 -6.22 -5.83
CA VAL A 250 -25.06 -7.00 -7.07
C VAL A 250 -24.71 -6.15 -8.29
N ASN A 251 -24.93 -4.82 -8.21
CA ASN A 251 -24.64 -3.91 -9.32
C ASN A 251 -23.16 -3.59 -9.42
N ASN A 252 -22.43 -3.65 -8.31
CA ASN A 252 -20.98 -3.54 -8.30
C ASN A 252 -20.37 -4.71 -9.10
N VAL A 253 -19.74 -4.40 -10.24
CA VAL A 253 -19.13 -5.39 -11.14
C VAL A 253 -17.84 -6.01 -10.60
N TYR A 254 -17.20 -5.36 -9.63
CA TYR A 254 -16.02 -5.87 -8.94
C TYR A 254 -16.36 -6.71 -7.71
N ASN A 255 -17.61 -6.73 -7.26
CA ASN A 255 -17.99 -7.39 -6.01
C ASN A 255 -17.86 -8.92 -6.08
N THR A 256 -16.72 -9.43 -5.59
CA THR A 256 -16.43 -10.87 -5.53
C THR A 256 -17.19 -11.62 -4.42
N TYR A 257 -18.05 -10.95 -3.64
CA TYR A 257 -19.08 -11.63 -2.83
C TYR A 257 -20.30 -12.02 -3.65
N GLN A 258 -20.56 -11.34 -4.77
CA GLN A 258 -21.74 -11.54 -5.61
C GLN A 258 -21.42 -12.16 -6.97
N ARG A 259 -20.14 -12.18 -7.35
CA ARG A 259 -19.65 -12.64 -8.66
C ARG A 259 -18.59 -13.70 -8.50
N ASP A 260 -18.63 -14.68 -9.39
CA ASP A 260 -17.70 -15.80 -9.41
C ASP A 260 -16.46 -15.43 -10.23
N GLY A 261 -15.32 -16.06 -9.93
CA GLY A 261 -14.06 -15.82 -10.62
C GLY A 261 -13.32 -14.56 -10.14
N LEU A 262 -12.32 -14.15 -10.92
CA LEU A 262 -11.57 -12.91 -10.70
C LEU A 262 -12.42 -11.67 -10.97
N PRO A 263 -12.07 -10.50 -10.38
CA PRO A 263 -12.65 -9.24 -10.79
C PRO A 263 -12.44 -8.98 -12.30
N PRO A 264 -13.29 -8.16 -12.95
CA PRO A 264 -13.26 -7.97 -14.40
C PRO A 264 -12.00 -7.24 -14.91
N ALA A 265 -11.33 -6.50 -14.04
CA ALA A 265 -10.08 -5.78 -14.32
C ALA A 265 -9.25 -5.67 -13.03
N PRO A 266 -7.98 -5.24 -13.11
CA PRO A 266 -7.16 -5.01 -11.93
C PRO A 266 -7.80 -3.98 -10.99
N ILE A 267 -7.49 -4.07 -9.70
CA ILE A 267 -8.00 -3.13 -8.66
C ILE A 267 -6.90 -2.28 -8.02
N SER A 268 -5.66 -2.46 -8.47
CA SER A 268 -4.49 -1.74 -8.00
C SER A 268 -3.29 -2.05 -8.91
N ASN A 269 -2.17 -1.36 -8.72
CA ASN A 269 -0.89 -1.68 -9.35
C ASN A 269 -0.06 -2.64 -8.47
N PRO A 270 0.15 -3.91 -8.89
CA PRO A 270 0.92 -4.89 -8.13
C PRO A 270 2.44 -4.70 -8.29
N GLY A 271 3.19 -5.04 -7.26
CA GLY A 271 4.65 -5.15 -7.31
C GLY A 271 5.15 -6.55 -7.64
N ASP A 272 6.47 -6.72 -7.64
CA ASP A 272 7.15 -7.97 -8.01
C ASP A 272 6.72 -9.15 -7.11
N VAL A 273 6.53 -8.91 -5.80
CA VAL A 273 6.15 -9.94 -4.82
C VAL A 273 4.76 -10.51 -5.13
N ALA A 274 3.79 -9.66 -5.51
CA ALA A 274 2.46 -10.11 -5.89
C ALA A 274 2.45 -10.87 -7.22
N ILE A 275 3.22 -10.40 -8.21
CA ILE A 275 3.36 -11.06 -9.52
C ILE A 275 3.94 -12.47 -9.33
N GLU A 276 5.02 -12.60 -8.56
CA GLU A 276 5.63 -13.90 -8.28
C GLU A 276 4.71 -14.81 -7.47
N ALA A 277 3.99 -14.27 -6.48
CA ALA A 277 3.08 -15.05 -5.64
C ALA A 277 1.92 -15.69 -6.41
N VAL A 278 1.37 -15.03 -7.43
CA VAL A 278 0.30 -15.62 -8.26
C VAL A 278 0.84 -16.63 -9.27
N LEU A 279 2.10 -16.49 -9.70
CA LEU A 279 2.80 -17.46 -10.55
C LEU A 279 3.20 -18.72 -9.78
N ARG A 280 3.62 -18.56 -8.53
CA ARG A 280 4.15 -19.63 -7.68
C ARG A 280 3.54 -19.57 -6.28
N PRO A 281 2.22 -19.81 -6.15
CA PRO A 281 1.56 -19.77 -4.86
C PRO A 281 2.10 -20.87 -3.94
N ALA A 282 2.17 -20.59 -2.63
CA ALA A 282 2.65 -21.54 -1.62
C ALA A 282 1.82 -22.82 -1.67
N GLU A 283 2.42 -24.00 -1.51
CA GLU A 283 1.66 -25.25 -1.42
C GLU A 283 0.77 -25.25 -0.17
N GLY A 284 -0.51 -25.61 -0.33
CA GLY A 284 -1.45 -25.70 0.77
C GLY A 284 -2.90 -25.82 0.34
N THR A 285 -3.74 -26.33 1.24
CA THR A 285 -5.17 -26.57 1.00
C THR A 285 -6.07 -25.48 1.56
N TRP A 286 -5.49 -24.38 2.04
CA TRP A 286 -6.24 -23.32 2.71
C TRP A 286 -7.29 -22.72 1.79
N MET A 287 -8.47 -22.49 2.37
CA MET A 287 -9.63 -21.88 1.74
C MET A 287 -10.01 -20.55 2.40
N TYR A 288 -9.39 -20.22 3.53
CA TYR A 288 -9.70 -19.05 4.33
C TYR A 288 -8.42 -18.47 4.92
N PHE A 289 -8.44 -17.17 5.20
CA PHE A 289 -7.44 -16.50 6.01
C PHE A 289 -8.11 -15.43 6.87
N VAL A 290 -7.51 -15.12 8.02
CA VAL A 290 -7.93 -14.01 8.89
C VAL A 290 -6.73 -13.50 9.66
N THR A 291 -6.51 -12.19 9.63
CA THR A 291 -5.49 -11.54 10.46
C THR A 291 -5.99 -11.48 11.90
N VAL A 292 -5.30 -12.18 12.80
CA VAL A 292 -5.71 -12.35 14.21
C VAL A 292 -5.05 -11.35 15.15
N ASN A 293 -4.01 -10.65 14.69
CA ASN A 293 -3.32 -9.61 15.44
C ASN A 293 -2.89 -8.48 14.49
N LEU A 294 -3.53 -7.30 14.62
CA LEU A 294 -3.28 -6.18 13.71
C LEU A 294 -1.96 -5.44 13.98
N GLU A 295 -1.40 -5.58 15.19
CA GLU A 295 -0.11 -5.00 15.55
C GLU A 295 1.05 -5.76 14.89
N THR A 296 1.01 -7.10 14.97
CA THR A 296 2.07 -7.95 14.39
C THR A 296 1.83 -8.33 12.94
N GLY A 297 0.58 -8.24 12.47
CA GLY A 297 0.16 -8.73 11.16
C GLY A 297 -0.02 -10.26 11.09
N GLU A 298 -0.04 -10.97 12.22
CA GLU A 298 -0.23 -12.42 12.25
C GLU A 298 -1.55 -12.83 11.57
N THR A 299 -1.44 -13.68 10.54
CA THR A 299 -2.57 -14.20 9.77
C THR A 299 -2.68 -15.72 9.91
N VAL A 300 -3.86 -16.20 10.28
CA VAL A 300 -4.18 -17.63 10.35
C VAL A 300 -4.81 -18.08 9.05
N TYR A 301 -4.23 -19.10 8.42
CA TYR A 301 -4.74 -19.74 7.20
C TYR A 301 -5.41 -21.07 7.54
N SER A 302 -6.64 -21.26 7.07
CA SER A 302 -7.50 -22.39 7.44
C SER A 302 -8.06 -23.12 6.23
N THR A 303 -8.27 -24.43 6.33
CA THR A 303 -8.86 -25.25 5.25
C THR A 303 -10.36 -25.41 5.44
N THR A 304 -10.83 -25.52 6.68
CA THR A 304 -12.25 -25.73 6.98
C THR A 304 -12.90 -24.49 7.57
N ASP A 305 -14.22 -24.40 7.43
CA ASP A 305 -15.04 -23.35 8.04
C ASP A 305 -14.92 -23.34 9.57
N ALA A 306 -14.82 -24.51 10.20
CA ALA A 306 -14.65 -24.62 11.65
C ALA A 306 -13.30 -24.06 12.13
N GLU A 307 -12.21 -24.33 11.41
CA GLU A 307 -10.90 -23.74 11.69
C GLU A 307 -10.93 -22.22 11.49
N HIS A 308 -11.57 -21.75 10.42
CA HIS A 308 -11.71 -20.33 10.15
C HIS A 308 -12.50 -19.61 11.25
N ASN A 309 -13.63 -20.17 11.68
CA ASN A 309 -14.45 -19.59 12.75
C ASN A 309 -13.68 -19.52 14.08
N ALA A 310 -12.85 -20.53 14.39
CA ALA A 310 -11.98 -20.48 15.56
C ALA A 310 -10.94 -19.35 15.47
N ALA A 311 -10.38 -19.09 14.29
CA ALA A 311 -9.47 -17.98 14.06
C ALA A 311 -10.20 -16.61 14.09
N VAL A 312 -11.45 -16.54 13.62
CA VAL A 312 -12.31 -15.35 13.77
C VAL A 312 -12.58 -15.06 15.25
N ASP A 313 -12.86 -16.07 16.08
CA ASP A 313 -13.02 -15.89 17.52
C ASP A 313 -11.74 -15.34 18.18
N GLN A 314 -10.56 -15.79 17.72
CA GLN A 314 -9.26 -15.26 18.17
C GLN A 314 -9.11 -13.79 17.80
N TRP A 315 -9.38 -13.42 16.54
CA TRP A 315 -9.35 -12.02 16.09
C TRP A 315 -10.31 -11.14 16.90
N GLN A 316 -11.56 -11.57 17.10
CA GLN A 316 -12.52 -10.81 17.89
C GLN A 316 -12.10 -10.63 19.36
N ALA A 317 -11.45 -11.64 19.94
CA ALA A 317 -10.88 -11.53 21.28
C ALA A 317 -9.75 -10.50 21.33
N TRP A 318 -8.88 -10.48 20.31
CA TRP A 318 -7.83 -9.48 20.17
C TRP A 318 -8.39 -8.06 20.01
N MET A 319 -9.42 -7.86 19.17
CA MET A 319 -10.07 -6.55 18.99
C MET A 319 -10.75 -6.02 20.27
N ARG A 320 -11.29 -6.91 21.11
CA ARG A 320 -11.86 -6.52 22.41
C ARG A 320 -10.80 -6.11 23.42
N ALA A 321 -9.59 -6.67 23.31
CA ALA A 321 -8.47 -6.36 24.19
C ALA A 321 -7.73 -5.08 23.78
N ASN A 322 -7.80 -4.69 22.50
CA ASN A 322 -7.08 -3.55 21.91
C ASN A 322 -8.07 -2.58 21.20
N PRO A 323 -8.94 -1.88 21.96
CA PRO A 323 -10.00 -1.04 21.40
C PRO A 323 -9.50 0.15 20.56
N GLU A 324 -8.22 0.51 20.67
CA GLU A 324 -7.56 1.54 19.87
C GLU A 324 -7.39 1.16 18.38
N TYR A 325 -7.57 -0.12 18.04
CA TYR A 325 -7.55 -0.61 16.66
C TYR A 325 -8.95 -0.74 16.01
N GLN A 326 -10.02 -0.30 16.70
CA GLN A 326 -11.39 -0.30 16.16
C GLN A 326 -11.67 0.84 15.18
#